data_AF-A0A4U7BJM4-F1
#
_entry.id   AF-A0A4U7BJM4-F1
#
_cell.length_a   1.000
_cell.length_b   1.000
_cell.length_c   1.000
_cell.angle_alpha   90.00
_cell.angle_beta   90.00
_cell.angle_gamma   90.00
#
_symmetry.space_group_name_H-M   'P 1'
#
loop_
_entity.id
_entity.type
_entity.pdbx_description
1 polymer ?
#
loop_
_entity_poly.entity_id
_entity_poly.type
_entity_poly.pdbx_seq_one_letter_code
_entity_poly.pdbx_strand_id
1 'polypeptide(L)'
;MSKEFLNIDEVLQILNIKSKEYLSRYLKKNGVKVFKGKAKPYPKDEILRLAKKRQEENHHNSKQNKVILYIDDNTIKEKSKQTKKTQEQITPQKKLNLSDIEQELTQKTINELENLGIYDPLENDIIKVYAKNLILFECSSKEIENKGFYVTSDKGTPIISPEFAAFNSLTKNIIGLAKNLGIGAPNRVRVNPKENKQNSTFDILLNETENE
;
A
#
# COMPACT_ATOMS: atom_id res chain seq x y z
N MET A 1 33.01 -21.69 -19.44
CA MET A 1 33.55 -21.29 -18.13
C MET A 1 32.43 -21.42 -17.11
N SER A 2 32.48 -22.47 -16.30
CA SER A 2 31.52 -22.72 -15.22
C SER A 2 31.76 -21.67 -14.14
N LYS A 3 30.73 -20.89 -13.75
CA LYS A 3 30.86 -20.00 -12.59
C LYS A 3 31.11 -20.87 -11.35
N GLU A 4 32.30 -20.81 -10.77
CA GLU A 4 32.66 -21.52 -9.54
C GLU A 4 31.94 -20.93 -8.31
N PHE A 5 31.49 -19.68 -8.41
CA PHE A 5 30.84 -18.94 -7.35
C PHE A 5 29.48 -18.38 -7.77
N LEU A 6 28.51 -18.49 -6.87
CA LEU A 6 27.14 -17.99 -7.00
C LEU A 6 26.95 -16.72 -6.18
N ASN A 7 26.11 -15.83 -6.70
CA ASN A 7 25.68 -14.62 -5.99
C ASN A 7 24.52 -14.93 -5.01
N ILE A 8 24.27 -14.03 -4.06
CA ILE A 8 23.25 -14.25 -3.01
C ILE A 8 21.85 -14.53 -3.57
N ASP A 9 21.47 -13.85 -4.66
CA ASP A 9 20.14 -14.03 -5.25
C ASP A 9 20.02 -15.37 -6.01
N GLU A 10 21.10 -15.84 -6.64
CA GLU A 10 21.16 -17.17 -7.26
C GLU A 10 21.03 -18.27 -6.18
N VAL A 11 21.67 -18.08 -5.03
CA VAL A 11 21.59 -19.03 -3.89
C VAL A 11 20.20 -19.06 -3.25
N LEU A 12 19.54 -17.91 -3.09
CA LEU A 12 18.18 -17.84 -2.57
C LEU A 12 17.19 -18.59 -3.47
N GLN A 13 17.35 -18.46 -4.78
CA GLN A 13 16.53 -19.17 -5.77
C GLN A 13 16.78 -20.69 -5.72
N ILE A 14 18.04 -21.12 -5.73
CA ILE A 14 18.40 -22.55 -5.71
C ILE A 14 17.93 -23.25 -4.42
N LEU A 15 18.03 -22.58 -3.27
CA LEU A 15 17.61 -23.14 -1.98
C LEU A 15 16.14 -22.88 -1.64
N ASN A 16 15.41 -22.15 -2.50
CA ASN A 16 14.04 -21.70 -2.29
C ASN A 16 13.82 -21.06 -0.91
N ILE A 17 14.69 -20.12 -0.55
CA ILE A 17 14.65 -19.39 0.72
C ILE A 17 14.23 -17.95 0.45
N LYS A 18 13.19 -17.47 1.15
CA LYS A 18 12.66 -16.11 0.98
C LYS A 18 13.43 -15.03 1.74
N SER A 19 14.19 -15.39 2.79
CA SER A 19 14.87 -14.43 3.66
C SER A 19 16.40 -14.60 3.65
N LYS A 20 17.12 -13.49 3.43
CA LYS A 20 18.59 -13.39 3.50
C LYS A 20 19.15 -13.70 4.89
N GLU A 21 18.39 -13.39 5.93
CA GLU A 21 18.74 -13.66 7.33
C GLU A 21 18.65 -15.15 7.63
N TYR A 22 17.57 -15.79 7.14
CA TYR A 22 17.40 -17.23 7.25
C TYR A 22 18.47 -17.98 6.48
N LEU A 23 18.82 -17.53 5.27
CA LEU A 23 19.92 -18.10 4.49
C LEU A 23 21.23 -18.06 5.28
N SER A 24 21.57 -16.94 5.91
CA SER A 24 22.81 -16.79 6.70
C SER A 24 22.86 -17.77 7.87
N ARG A 25 21.75 -17.96 8.59
CA ARG A 25 21.65 -18.96 9.68
C ARG A 25 21.72 -20.38 9.15
N TYR A 26 21.06 -20.65 8.02
CA TYR A 26 21.00 -21.97 7.40
C TYR A 26 22.36 -22.44 6.87
N LEU A 27 23.11 -21.54 6.22
CA LEU A 27 24.46 -21.82 5.74
C LEU A 27 25.44 -22.05 6.91
N LYS A 28 25.34 -21.25 7.98
CA LYS A 28 26.13 -21.45 9.19
C LYS A 28 25.83 -22.79 9.88
N LYS A 29 24.56 -23.18 9.94
CA LYS A 29 24.11 -24.47 10.51
C LYS A 29 24.65 -25.67 9.71
N ASN A 30 24.81 -25.52 8.41
CA ASN A 30 25.32 -26.57 7.53
C ASN A 30 26.82 -26.47 7.23
N GLY A 31 27.55 -25.58 7.92
CA GLY A 31 29.01 -25.51 7.84
C GLY A 31 29.59 -24.90 6.55
N VAL A 32 28.77 -24.23 5.73
CA VAL A 32 29.23 -23.57 4.49
C VAL A 32 30.06 -22.34 4.83
N LYS A 33 31.32 -22.32 4.38
CA LYS A 33 32.22 -21.19 4.60
C LYS A 33 31.96 -20.10 3.56
N VAL A 34 31.29 -19.05 3.98
CA VAL A 34 31.10 -17.85 3.15
C VAL A 34 32.37 -17.02 3.15
N PHE A 35 32.92 -16.72 1.96
CA PHE A 35 34.06 -15.84 1.83
C PHE A 35 33.68 -14.40 2.23
N LYS A 36 34.48 -13.78 3.11
CA LYS A 36 34.23 -12.42 3.60
C LYS A 36 34.63 -11.41 2.52
N GLY A 37 33.66 -10.63 2.04
CA GLY A 37 33.87 -9.56 1.05
C GLY A 37 32.53 -8.91 0.66
N LYS A 38 32.58 -7.77 -0.04
CA LYS A 38 31.38 -7.00 -0.44
C LYS A 38 30.39 -7.82 -1.29
N ALA A 39 30.86 -8.84 -2.00
CA ALA A 39 30.05 -9.69 -2.87
C ALA A 39 29.67 -11.07 -2.29
N LYS A 40 30.11 -11.42 -1.07
CA LYS A 40 29.90 -12.74 -0.39
C LYS A 40 29.70 -13.91 -1.37
N PRO A 41 30.69 -14.26 -2.20
CA PRO A 41 30.54 -15.32 -3.18
C PRO A 41 30.34 -16.68 -2.49
N TYR A 42 29.34 -17.43 -2.93
CA TYR A 42 29.01 -18.75 -2.39
C TYR A 42 29.52 -19.86 -3.33
N PRO A 43 30.22 -20.89 -2.82
CA PRO A 43 30.69 -22.00 -3.66
C PRO A 43 29.51 -22.75 -4.29
N LYS A 44 29.49 -22.88 -5.62
CA LYS A 44 28.39 -23.51 -6.36
C LYS A 44 28.14 -24.96 -5.91
N ASP A 45 29.22 -25.72 -5.70
CA ASP A 45 29.14 -27.15 -5.36
C ASP A 45 28.57 -27.40 -3.96
N GLU A 46 28.87 -26.53 -2.99
CA GLU A 46 28.32 -26.63 -1.63
C GLU A 46 26.83 -26.29 -1.60
N ILE A 47 26.40 -25.28 -2.36
CA ILE A 47 24.99 -24.89 -2.46
C ILE A 47 24.16 -25.95 -3.19
N LEU A 48 24.70 -26.57 -4.24
CA LEU A 48 24.03 -27.68 -4.93
C LEU A 48 23.91 -28.93 -4.05
N ARG A 49 24.94 -29.25 -3.26
CA ARG A 49 24.87 -30.33 -2.25
C ARG A 49 23.79 -30.04 -1.21
N LEU A 50 23.66 -28.79 -0.76
CA LEU A 50 22.61 -28.40 0.17
C LEU A 50 21.20 -28.44 -0.44
N ALA A 51 21.05 -28.05 -1.70
CA ALA A 51 19.78 -28.16 -2.40
C ALA A 51 19.32 -29.62 -2.49
N LYS A 52 20.23 -30.55 -2.82
CA LYS A 52 19.95 -31.99 -2.83
C LYS A 52 19.58 -32.53 -1.45
N LYS A 53 20.40 -32.23 -0.42
CA LYS A 53 20.11 -32.61 0.97
C LYS A 53 18.75 -32.11 1.45
N ARG A 54 18.38 -30.88 1.09
CA ARG A 54 17.09 -30.29 1.42
C ARG A 54 15.93 -30.97 0.70
N GLN A 55 16.12 -31.41 -0.55
CA GLN A 55 15.10 -32.19 -1.27
C GLN A 55 14.89 -33.55 -0.60
N GLU A 56 15.98 -34.26 -0.27
CA GLU A 56 15.96 -35.54 0.44
C GLU A 56 15.29 -35.44 1.82
N GLU A 57 15.60 -34.40 2.61
CA GLU A 57 14.95 -34.16 3.92
C GLU A 57 13.45 -33.81 3.79
N ASN A 58 13.03 -33.12 2.72
CA ASN A 58 11.62 -32.78 2.50
C ASN A 58 10.79 -33.95 1.95
N HIS A 59 11.42 -34.98 1.36
CA HIS A 59 10.70 -36.18 0.91
C HIS A 59 10.09 -37.00 2.06
N HIS A 60 10.60 -36.86 3.29
CA HIS A 60 10.00 -37.50 4.48
C HIS A 60 8.83 -36.74 5.10
N ASN A 61 8.60 -35.48 4.73
CA ASN A 61 7.40 -34.72 5.10
C ASN A 61 6.41 -34.68 3.92
N SER A 62 5.92 -35.88 3.58
CA SER A 62 4.86 -36.08 2.59
C SER A 62 3.57 -35.43 3.07
N LYS A 63 3.31 -34.19 2.64
CA LYS A 63 1.96 -33.75 2.26
C LYS A 63 1.83 -32.43 1.48
N GLN A 64 2.86 -31.60 1.30
CA GLN A 64 2.58 -30.26 0.75
C GLN A 64 3.51 -29.59 -0.27
N ASN A 65 4.58 -30.20 -0.79
CA ASN A 65 5.42 -29.47 -1.76
C ASN A 65 5.97 -30.37 -2.87
N LYS A 66 5.19 -30.55 -3.94
CA LYS A 66 5.73 -30.91 -5.25
C LYS A 66 6.39 -29.66 -5.84
N VAL A 67 7.64 -29.40 -5.46
CA VAL A 67 8.46 -28.37 -6.11
C VAL A 67 8.99 -28.99 -7.41
N ILE A 68 8.49 -28.52 -8.55
CA ILE A 68 9.05 -28.86 -9.86
C ILE A 68 10.39 -28.13 -9.95
N LEU A 69 11.48 -28.89 -9.86
CA LEU A 69 12.83 -28.42 -10.14
C LEU A 69 13.06 -28.55 -11.64
N TYR A 70 12.90 -27.45 -12.38
CA TYR A 70 13.56 -27.33 -13.67
C TYR A 70 15.02 -27.01 -13.41
N ILE A 71 15.87 -28.04 -13.43
CA ILE A 71 17.30 -27.87 -13.66
C ILE A 71 17.50 -28.27 -15.11
N ASP A 72 17.59 -27.29 -16.00
CA ASP A 72 18.10 -27.53 -17.34
C ASP A 72 19.18 -26.49 -17.63
N ASP A 73 20.39 -26.97 -17.89
CA ASP A 73 21.66 -26.25 -17.95
C ASP A 73 21.80 -25.31 -19.18
N ASN A 74 20.70 -24.91 -19.82
CA ASN A 74 20.70 -24.17 -21.10
C ASN A 74 20.00 -22.79 -21.09
N THR A 75 19.60 -22.22 -19.95
CA THR A 75 18.97 -20.88 -19.92
C THR A 75 19.93 -19.69 -19.77
N ILE A 76 21.25 -19.93 -19.76
CA ILE A 76 22.28 -18.87 -19.66
C ILE A 76 23.08 -18.78 -20.96
N LYS A 77 22.41 -18.55 -22.08
CA LYS A 77 22.91 -17.87 -23.29
C LYS A 77 21.73 -17.68 -24.24
N GLU A 78 21.67 -16.51 -24.84
CA GLU A 78 20.60 -16.02 -25.73
C GLU A 78 19.28 -15.60 -25.04
N LYS A 79 19.26 -14.34 -24.61
CA LYS A 79 18.34 -13.35 -25.18
C LYS A 79 18.95 -11.96 -25.06
N SER A 80 19.84 -11.68 -26.00
CA SER A 80 20.09 -10.33 -26.49
C SER A 80 18.80 -9.74 -27.04
N LYS A 81 18.50 -8.49 -26.67
CA LYS A 81 17.65 -7.51 -27.37
C LYS A 81 16.43 -8.09 -28.10
N GLN A 82 15.28 -8.06 -27.43
CA GLN A 82 14.04 -7.66 -28.08
C GLN A 82 13.17 -6.92 -27.08
N THR A 83 13.13 -5.60 -27.25
CA THR A 83 12.09 -4.71 -26.79
C THR A 83 10.76 -5.19 -27.36
N LYS A 84 10.10 -6.14 -26.71
CA LYS A 84 8.66 -6.33 -26.87
C LYS A 84 8.01 -5.41 -25.87
N LYS A 85 7.63 -4.21 -26.35
CA LYS A 85 6.51 -3.47 -25.78
C LYS A 85 5.36 -4.46 -25.71
N THR A 86 5.09 -5.00 -24.52
CA THR A 86 3.75 -5.47 -24.22
C THR A 86 2.91 -4.22 -24.36
N GLN A 87 2.18 -4.11 -25.48
CA GLN A 87 1.04 -3.23 -25.54
C GLN A 87 0.13 -3.76 -24.44
N GLU A 88 0.20 -3.14 -23.27
CA GLU A 88 -0.96 -3.04 -22.41
C GLU A 88 -2.08 -2.64 -23.36
N GLN A 89 -3.07 -3.52 -23.49
CA GLN A 89 -4.33 -3.12 -24.08
C GLN A 89 -4.78 -1.95 -23.22
N ILE A 90 -4.56 -0.74 -23.72
CA ILE A 90 -5.24 0.45 -23.27
C ILE A 90 -6.68 0.20 -23.74
N THR A 91 -7.41 -0.61 -22.98
CA THR A 91 -8.86 -0.43 -22.86
C THR A 91 -9.00 1.07 -22.67
N PRO A 92 -9.84 1.78 -23.45
CA PRO A 92 -10.03 3.19 -23.21
C PRO A 92 -10.48 3.31 -21.76
N GLN A 93 -9.55 3.66 -20.88
CA GLN A 93 -9.85 3.98 -19.50
C GLN A 93 -10.74 5.19 -19.66
N LYS A 94 -12.05 4.95 -19.56
CA LYS A 94 -13.06 6.00 -19.46
C LYS A 94 -12.47 6.93 -18.40
N LYS A 95 -11.99 8.11 -18.83
CA LYS A 95 -11.33 9.05 -17.93
C LYS A 95 -12.35 9.26 -16.82
N LEU A 96 -12.05 8.70 -15.65
CA LEU A 96 -12.92 8.83 -14.50
C LEU A 96 -12.95 10.33 -14.24
N ASN A 97 -14.11 10.95 -14.43
CA ASN A 97 -14.23 12.37 -14.19
C ASN A 97 -14.23 12.57 -12.68
N LEU A 98 -13.03 12.77 -12.12
CA LEU A 98 -12.83 12.94 -10.68
C LEU A 98 -13.69 14.09 -10.14
N SER A 99 -13.98 15.10 -10.97
CA SER A 99 -14.85 16.21 -10.62
C SER A 99 -16.29 15.77 -10.34
N ASP A 100 -16.82 14.87 -11.17
CA ASP A 100 -18.21 14.40 -11.02
C ASP A 100 -18.34 13.53 -9.76
N ILE A 101 -17.34 12.67 -9.51
CA ILE A 101 -17.28 11.82 -8.31
C ILE A 101 -17.12 12.66 -7.05
N GLU A 102 -16.29 13.70 -7.11
CA GLU A 102 -16.10 14.64 -6.00
C GLU A 102 -17.42 15.36 -5.68
N GLN A 103 -18.16 15.83 -6.70
CA GLN A 103 -19.47 16.46 -6.52
C GLN A 103 -20.49 15.48 -5.94
N GLU A 104 -20.58 14.27 -6.48
CA GLU A 104 -21.51 13.24 -5.99
C GLU A 104 -21.23 12.89 -4.52
N LEU A 105 -19.95 12.67 -4.18
CA LEU A 105 -19.56 12.31 -2.82
C LEU A 105 -19.74 13.48 -1.84
N THR A 106 -19.49 14.71 -2.29
CA THR A 106 -19.78 15.92 -1.51
C THR A 106 -21.26 16.02 -1.21
N GLN A 107 -22.13 15.90 -2.23
CA GLN A 107 -23.58 15.98 -2.04
C GLN A 107 -24.09 14.85 -1.14
N LYS A 108 -23.56 13.64 -1.32
CA LYS A 108 -23.89 12.51 -0.44
C LYS A 108 -23.52 12.80 1.01
N THR A 109 -22.34 13.37 1.24
CA THR A 109 -21.88 13.73 2.59
C THR A 109 -22.76 14.82 3.21
N ILE A 110 -23.14 15.84 2.43
CA ILE A 110 -24.09 16.89 2.88
C ILE A 110 -25.41 16.24 3.30
N ASN A 111 -26.01 15.41 2.45
CA ASN A 111 -27.28 14.74 2.75
C ASN A 111 -27.17 13.88 4.02
N GLU A 112 -26.05 13.19 4.23
CA GLU A 112 -25.79 12.42 5.44
C GLU A 112 -25.70 13.33 6.69
N LEU A 113 -25.00 14.46 6.61
CA LEU A 113 -24.91 15.42 7.72
C LEU A 113 -26.26 16.10 8.02
N GLU A 114 -27.06 16.39 7.00
CA GLU A 114 -28.42 16.93 7.13
C GLU A 114 -29.35 15.93 7.81
N ASN A 115 -29.32 14.66 7.40
CA ASN A 115 -30.08 13.59 8.03
C ASN A 115 -29.71 13.37 9.50
N LEU A 116 -28.46 13.68 9.86
CA LEU A 116 -27.97 13.64 11.22
C LEU A 116 -28.25 14.92 12.02
N GLY A 117 -28.75 15.97 11.35
CA GLY A 117 -29.05 17.26 11.94
C GLY A 117 -27.83 18.08 12.34
N ILE A 118 -26.65 17.76 11.82
CA ILE A 118 -25.36 18.40 12.18
C ILE A 118 -24.74 19.20 11.03
N TYR A 119 -25.45 19.33 9.91
CA TYR A 119 -24.96 20.07 8.76
C TYR A 119 -24.94 21.58 9.01
N ASP A 120 -23.79 22.21 8.72
CA ASP A 120 -23.63 23.66 8.65
C ASP A 120 -23.15 24.06 7.23
N PRO A 121 -23.89 24.93 6.52
CA PRO A 121 -23.48 25.44 5.21
C PRO A 121 -22.11 26.12 5.17
N LEU A 122 -21.62 26.67 6.30
CA LEU A 122 -20.30 27.27 6.41
C LEU A 122 -19.17 26.24 6.31
N GLU A 123 -19.47 24.96 6.54
CA GLU A 123 -18.49 23.86 6.46
C GLU A 123 -18.37 23.25 5.06
N ASN A 124 -19.08 23.78 4.06
CA ASN A 124 -19.10 23.22 2.70
C ASN A 124 -17.71 22.99 2.09
N ASP A 125 -16.77 23.91 2.31
CA ASP A 125 -15.42 23.74 1.78
C ASP A 125 -14.64 22.64 2.53
N ILE A 126 -14.91 22.46 3.84
CA ILE A 126 -14.36 21.35 4.64
C ILE A 126 -14.92 20.01 4.13
N ILE A 127 -16.22 19.97 3.82
CA ILE A 127 -16.89 18.79 3.27
C ILE A 127 -16.32 18.40 1.90
N LYS A 128 -16.09 19.38 1.00
CA LYS A 128 -15.44 19.12 -0.30
C LYS A 128 -14.04 18.55 -0.13
N VAL A 129 -13.23 19.14 0.76
CA VAL A 129 -11.87 18.64 1.05
C VAL A 129 -11.90 17.24 1.64
N TYR A 130 -12.88 16.94 2.49
CA TYR A 130 -13.10 15.60 3.03
C TYR A 130 -13.42 14.59 1.92
N ALA A 131 -14.37 14.90 1.03
CA ALA A 131 -14.73 14.06 -0.11
C ALA A 131 -13.53 13.80 -1.03
N LYS A 132 -12.77 14.85 -1.37
CA LYS A 132 -11.57 14.73 -2.18
C LYS A 132 -10.51 13.83 -1.54
N ASN A 133 -10.28 13.98 -0.23
CA ASN A 133 -9.33 13.14 0.50
C ASN A 133 -9.77 11.67 0.53
N LEU A 134 -11.06 11.39 0.67
CA LEU A 134 -11.60 10.02 0.60
C LEU A 134 -11.33 9.36 -0.76
N ILE A 135 -11.54 10.09 -1.86
CA ILE A 135 -11.26 9.60 -3.21
C ILE A 135 -9.78 9.25 -3.36
N LEU A 136 -8.89 10.17 -2.97
CA LEU A 136 -7.44 9.94 -3.03
C LEU A 136 -6.98 8.80 -2.13
N PHE A 137 -7.63 8.61 -0.98
CA PHE A 137 -7.34 7.53 -0.05
C PHE A 137 -7.67 6.17 -0.66
N GLU A 138 -8.84 6.03 -1.27
CA GLU A 138 -9.25 4.83 -1.99
C GLU A 138 -8.29 4.51 -3.15
N CYS A 139 -7.91 5.53 -3.94
CA CYS A 139 -6.93 5.37 -5.01
C CYS A 139 -5.57 4.90 -4.46
N SER A 140 -5.09 5.51 -3.37
CA SER A 140 -3.83 5.12 -2.73
C SER A 140 -3.88 3.69 -2.19
N SER A 141 -5.02 3.26 -1.64
CA SER A 141 -5.23 1.90 -1.14
C SER A 141 -5.06 0.86 -2.25
N LYS A 142 -5.72 1.09 -3.40
CA LYS A 142 -5.63 0.19 -4.56
C LYS A 142 -4.21 0.11 -5.11
N GLU A 143 -3.50 1.23 -5.15
CA GLU A 143 -2.11 1.25 -5.58
C GLU A 143 -1.19 0.47 -4.63
N ILE A 144 -1.42 0.54 -3.31
CA ILE A 144 -0.66 -0.25 -2.32
C ILE A 144 -0.94 -1.74 -2.47
N GLU A 145 -2.19 -2.14 -2.73
CA GLU A 145 -2.53 -3.54 -2.99
C GLU A 145 -1.81 -4.08 -4.23
N ASN A 146 -1.66 -3.25 -5.27
CA ASN A 146 -1.00 -3.62 -6.52
C ASN A 146 0.53 -3.63 -6.42
N LYS A 147 1.14 -2.61 -5.80
CA LYS A 147 2.60 -2.39 -5.76
C LYS A 147 3.26 -2.96 -4.50
N GLY A 148 2.49 -3.21 -3.46
CA GLY A 148 2.98 -3.57 -2.14
C GLY A 148 3.46 -2.38 -1.30
N PHE A 149 3.85 -2.69 -0.06
CA PHE A 149 4.23 -1.69 0.95
C PHE A 149 5.67 -1.16 0.79
N TYR A 150 6.51 -1.88 0.05
CA TYR A 150 7.93 -1.56 -0.10
C TYR A 150 8.31 -1.53 -1.57
N VAL A 151 9.04 -0.49 -1.96
CA VAL A 151 9.65 -0.37 -3.29
C VAL A 151 11.17 -0.33 -3.16
N THR A 152 11.87 -0.70 -4.23
CA THR A 152 13.33 -0.65 -4.24
C THR A 152 13.76 0.69 -4.81
N SER A 153 14.54 1.45 -4.04
CA SER A 153 15.17 2.68 -4.53
C SER A 153 16.18 2.40 -5.65
N ASP A 154 16.57 3.44 -6.39
CA ASP A 154 17.58 3.34 -7.47
C ASP A 154 18.93 2.74 -7.01
N LYS A 155 19.21 2.81 -5.70
CA LYS A 155 20.42 2.25 -5.06
C LYS A 155 20.23 0.81 -4.55
N GLY A 156 19.11 0.16 -4.87
CA GLY A 156 18.82 -1.21 -4.43
C GLY A 156 18.37 -1.33 -2.96
N THR A 157 18.10 -0.21 -2.28
CA THR A 157 17.66 -0.22 -0.87
C THR A 157 16.12 -0.29 -0.81
N PRO A 158 15.53 -1.20 -0.01
CA PRO A 158 14.09 -1.22 0.19
C PRO A 158 13.65 0.02 0.98
N ILE A 159 12.73 0.77 0.40
CA ILE A 159 12.10 1.94 1.02
C ILE A 159 10.59 1.72 1.08
N ILE A 160 9.93 2.43 1.99
CA ILE A 160 8.47 2.46 2.07
C ILE A 160 7.92 3.03 0.75
N SER A 161 6.85 2.44 0.22
CA SER A 161 6.23 2.94 -0.99
C SER A 161 5.67 4.36 -0.78
N PRO A 162 5.88 5.29 -1.73
CA PRO A 162 5.29 6.64 -1.65
C PRO A 162 3.77 6.61 -1.44
N GLU A 163 3.10 5.64 -2.04
CA GLU A 163 1.66 5.42 -1.92
C GLU A 163 1.26 5.04 -0.50
N PHE A 164 2.05 4.21 0.20
CA PHE A 164 1.82 3.92 1.61
C PHE A 164 2.05 5.14 2.52
N ALA A 165 3.03 5.98 2.21
CA ALA A 165 3.21 7.23 2.91
C ALA A 165 2.02 8.18 2.70
N ALA A 166 1.53 8.30 1.46
CA ALA A 166 0.36 9.09 1.10
C ALA A 166 -0.90 8.57 1.80
N PHE A 167 -1.13 7.25 1.79
CA PHE A 167 -2.25 6.61 2.48
C PHE A 167 -2.27 6.97 3.97
N ASN A 168 -1.15 6.82 4.68
CA ASN A 168 -1.08 7.16 6.11
C ASN A 168 -1.36 8.64 6.38
N SER A 169 -0.89 9.53 5.49
CA SER A 169 -1.19 10.96 5.59
C SER A 169 -2.68 11.24 5.36
N LEU A 170 -3.27 10.64 4.33
CA LEU A 170 -4.68 10.79 4.00
C LEU A 170 -5.58 10.24 5.11
N THR A 171 -5.24 9.10 5.71
CA THR A 171 -5.97 8.54 6.88
C THR A 171 -6.06 9.56 8.01
N LYS A 172 -4.93 10.21 8.36
CA LYS A 172 -4.90 11.22 9.43
C LYS A 172 -5.77 12.43 9.07
N ASN A 173 -5.70 12.90 7.83
CA ASN A 173 -6.49 14.03 7.35
C ASN A 173 -7.99 13.72 7.38
N ILE A 174 -8.40 12.55 6.87
CA ILE A 174 -9.80 12.09 6.85
C ILE A 174 -10.35 11.99 8.27
N ILE A 175 -9.60 11.38 9.20
CA ILE A 175 -10.01 11.27 10.60
C ILE A 175 -10.13 12.65 11.25
N GLY A 176 -9.20 13.57 10.95
CA GLY A 176 -9.24 14.95 11.45
C GLY A 176 -10.48 15.71 10.95
N LEU A 177 -10.73 15.67 9.65
CA LEU A 177 -11.89 16.32 9.03
C LEU A 177 -13.20 15.71 9.53
N ALA A 178 -13.29 14.38 9.64
CA ALA A 178 -14.47 13.69 10.18
C ALA A 178 -14.74 14.04 11.66
N LYS A 179 -13.70 14.39 12.44
CA LYS A 179 -13.86 14.90 13.80
C LYS A 179 -14.44 16.31 13.81
N ASN A 180 -13.95 17.19 12.93
CA ASN A 180 -14.45 18.55 12.81
C ASN A 180 -15.93 18.56 12.38
N LEU A 181 -16.27 17.76 11.36
CA LEU A 181 -17.63 17.63 10.84
C LEU A 181 -18.59 16.81 11.73
N GLY A 182 -18.15 16.35 12.91
CA GLY A 182 -19.01 15.59 13.82
C GLY A 182 -19.47 14.21 13.30
N ILE A 183 -18.84 13.62 12.29
CA ILE A 183 -19.33 12.37 11.66
C ILE A 183 -19.35 11.19 12.65
N GLY A 184 -18.41 11.14 13.60
CA GLY A 184 -18.35 10.11 14.64
C GLY A 184 -19.29 10.37 15.83
N ALA A 185 -19.97 9.34 16.33
CA ALA A 185 -20.84 9.42 17.51
C ALA A 185 -20.25 10.19 18.72
N PRO A 186 -18.99 9.97 19.15
CA PRO A 186 -18.39 10.75 20.24
C PRO A 186 -18.13 12.22 19.87
N ASN A 187 -18.01 12.55 18.58
CA ASN A 187 -17.79 13.91 18.11
C ASN A 187 -19.11 14.69 18.01
N ARG A 188 -20.25 14.03 17.73
CA ARG A 188 -21.58 14.65 17.68
C ARG A 188 -21.98 15.31 19.00
N VAL A 189 -21.54 14.77 20.14
CA VAL A 189 -21.80 15.35 21.47
C VAL A 189 -21.17 16.74 21.62
N ARG A 190 -20.09 17.04 20.88
CA ARG A 190 -19.43 18.35 20.88
C ARG A 190 -20.07 19.33 19.90
N VAL A 191 -20.68 18.81 18.84
CA VAL A 191 -21.38 19.58 17.80
C VAL A 191 -22.87 19.59 18.17
N ASN A 192 -23.22 20.31 19.23
CA ASN A 192 -24.58 20.34 19.77
C ASN A 192 -25.53 20.99 18.75
N PRO A 193 -26.50 20.28 18.12
CA PRO A 193 -27.13 20.80 16.91
C PRO A 193 -28.35 21.73 17.09
N LYS A 194 -28.75 22.13 18.32
CA LYS A 194 -30.01 22.90 18.50
C LYS A 194 -30.03 24.00 19.56
N GLU A 195 -28.97 24.20 20.34
CA GLU A 195 -28.98 25.20 21.41
C GLU A 195 -27.96 26.28 21.11
N ASN A 196 -28.42 27.36 20.46
CA ASN A 196 -27.99 28.76 20.63
C ASN A 196 -28.44 29.64 19.45
N LYS A 197 -29.70 29.53 19.01
CA LYS A 197 -30.42 30.75 18.64
C LYS A 197 -31.01 31.34 19.91
N GLN A 198 -30.16 31.81 20.81
CA GLN A 198 -30.59 32.93 21.62
C GLN A 198 -30.68 34.08 20.62
N ASN A 199 -31.91 34.55 20.34
CA ASN A 199 -32.08 35.79 19.59
C ASN A 199 -31.14 36.81 20.22
N SER A 200 -30.21 37.35 19.43
CA SER A 200 -29.37 38.44 19.90
C SER A 200 -30.30 39.55 20.41
N THR A 201 -29.91 40.29 21.45
CA THR A 201 -30.66 41.49 21.86
C THR A 201 -30.93 42.41 20.67
N PHE A 202 -30.05 42.39 19.67
CA PHE A 202 -30.19 43.09 18.40
C PHE A 202 -31.31 42.53 17.50
N ASP A 203 -31.50 41.21 17.45
CA ASP A 203 -32.57 40.55 16.68
C ASP A 203 -33.95 40.79 17.32
N ILE A 204 -34.00 40.99 18.64
CA ILE A 204 -35.24 41.34 19.35
C ILE A 204 -35.67 42.77 18.99
N LEU A 205 -34.72 43.72 19.00
CA LEU A 205 -34.97 45.13 18.67
C LEU A 205 -35.45 45.36 17.22
N LEU A 206 -34.93 44.58 16.26
CA LEU A 206 -35.33 44.66 14.86
C LEU A 206 -36.75 44.14 14.61
N ASN A 207 -37.19 43.13 15.37
CA ASN A 207 -38.54 42.55 15.23
C ASN A 207 -39.61 43.36 15.96
N GLU A 208 -39.25 44.20 16.93
CA GLU A 208 -40.19 45.10 17.61
C GLU A 208 -40.52 46.34 16.77
N THR A 209 -39.65 46.75 15.84
CA THR A 209 -39.89 47.91 14.95
C THR A 209 -40.84 47.66 13.77
N GLU A 210 -41.29 46.42 13.54
CA GLU A 210 -42.21 46.09 12.44
C GLU A 210 -43.68 45.97 12.86
N ASN A 211 -44.01 46.22 14.14
CA ASN A 211 -45.39 46.11 14.68
C ASN A 211 -46.02 47.43 15.18
N GLU A 212 -45.52 48.59 14.74
CA GLU A 212 -46.22 49.89 14.84
C GLU A 212 -46.55 50.44 13.45
#